data_AF-J9VYH3-F1
#
_entry.id   AF-J9VYH3-F1
#
_cell.length_a   1.000
_cell.length_b   1.000
_cell.length_c   1.000
_cell.angle_alpha   90.00
_cell.angle_beta   90.00
_cell.angle_gamma   90.00
#
_symmetry.space_group_name_H-M   'P 1'
#
loop_
_entity.id
_entity.type
_entity.pdbx_description
1 polymer ?
#
loop_
_entity_poly.entity_id
_entity_poly.type
_entity_poly.pdbx_seq_one_letter_code
_entity_poly.pdbx_strand_id
1 'polypeptide(L)'
;MGTEFAVLVLLIFVGGAIYYYYFSKQEPSMIVGYRTKQSRSTTAKWRASQKWFYQGAITCAAVVVVVNLVTPFSIGVNLVVLLVYLFVISYFIERRLREMGD
;
A
#
# COMPACT_ATOMS: atom_id res chain seq x y z
N MET A 1 -2.03 21.55 -7.78
CA MET A 1 -2.47 20.30 -8.48
C MET A 1 -1.71 19.05 -8.03
N GLY A 2 -0.36 19.04 -7.99
CA GLY A 2 0.41 17.83 -7.64
C GLY A 2 0.35 17.43 -6.16
N THR A 3 0.41 18.40 -5.25
CA THR A 3 0.31 18.17 -3.80
C THR A 3 -1.06 17.62 -3.42
N GLU A 4 -2.13 18.15 -3.99
CA GLU A 4 -3.52 17.73 -3.78
C GLU A 4 -3.73 16.30 -4.29
N PHE A 5 -3.12 15.96 -5.43
CA PHE A 5 -3.08 14.58 -5.93
C PHE A 5 -2.36 13.65 -4.95
N ALA A 6 -1.19 14.03 -4.44
CA ALA A 6 -0.45 13.23 -3.45
C ALA A 6 -1.24 13.04 -2.15
N VAL A 7 -1.91 14.09 -1.66
CA VAL A 7 -2.78 14.03 -0.47
C VAL A 7 -3.96 13.10 -0.72
N LEU A 8 -4.61 13.18 -1.90
CA LEU A 8 -5.70 12.28 -2.26
C LEU A 8 -5.24 10.81 -2.24
N VAL A 9 -4.07 10.50 -2.79
CA VAL A 9 -3.51 9.14 -2.75
C VAL A 9 -3.25 8.68 -1.32
N LEU A 10 -2.70 9.54 -0.47
CA LEU A 10 -2.52 9.24 0.96
C LEU A 10 -3.84 8.90 1.64
N LEU A 11 -4.88 9.71 1.41
CA LEU A 11 -6.22 9.48 1.96
C LEU A 11 -6.82 8.15 1.48
N ILE A 12 -6.59 7.76 0.22
CA ILE A 12 -7.03 6.46 -0.31
C ILE A 12 -6.37 5.31 0.46
N PHE A 13 -5.04 5.38 0.71
CA PHE A 13 -4.36 4.32 1.46
C PHE A 13 -4.78 4.27 2.93
N VAL A 14 -4.93 5.43 3.58
CA VAL A 14 -5.41 5.51 4.96
C VAL A 14 -6.84 4.99 5.07
N GLY A 15 -7.73 5.42 4.18
CA GLY A 15 -9.12 4.96 4.14
C GLY A 15 -9.22 3.46 3.86
N GLY A 16 -8.41 2.94 2.94
CA GLY A 16 -8.31 1.50 2.67
C GLY A 16 -7.83 0.70 3.88
N ALA A 17 -6.83 1.21 4.61
CA ALA A 17 -6.36 0.59 5.84
C ALA A 17 -7.44 0.57 6.93
N ILE A 18 -8.11 1.70 7.16
CA ILE A 18 -9.22 1.80 8.12
C ILE A 18 -10.33 0.83 7.75
N TYR A 19 -10.75 0.80 6.49
CA TYR A 19 -11.76 -0.14 6.00
C TYR A 19 -11.33 -1.59 6.28
N TYR A 20 -10.10 -1.94 5.94
CA TYR A 20 -9.60 -3.29 6.16
C TYR A 20 -9.55 -3.69 7.64
N TYR A 21 -9.09 -2.82 8.54
CA TYR A 21 -8.90 -3.18 9.94
C TYR A 21 -10.17 -3.16 10.77
N TYR A 22 -11.09 -2.25 10.48
CA TYR A 22 -12.28 -2.02 11.30
C TYR A 22 -13.58 -2.55 10.70
N PHE A 23 -13.64 -2.70 9.37
CA PHE A 23 -14.90 -3.03 8.68
C PHE A 23 -14.83 -4.32 7.86
N SER A 24 -13.63 -4.84 7.57
CA SER A 24 -13.46 -6.13 6.90
C SER A 24 -13.39 -7.27 7.90
N LYS A 25 -13.82 -8.47 7.47
CA LYS A 25 -13.64 -9.73 8.21
C LYS A 25 -12.17 -10.17 8.34
N GLN A 26 -11.23 -9.42 7.74
CA GLN A 26 -9.79 -9.73 7.70
C GLN A 26 -9.48 -11.13 7.13
N GLU A 27 -10.37 -11.60 6.26
CA GLU A 27 -10.26 -12.83 5.48
C GLU A 27 -9.88 -12.50 4.04
N PRO A 28 -9.29 -13.46 3.29
CA PRO A 28 -8.98 -13.26 1.88
C PRO A 28 -10.21 -12.76 1.10
N SER A 29 -10.12 -11.54 0.58
CA SER A 29 -11.18 -10.93 -0.20
C SER A 29 -10.82 -10.89 -1.68
N MET A 30 -11.81 -11.16 -2.53
CA MET A 30 -11.65 -10.94 -3.97
C MET A 30 -11.71 -9.46 -4.35
N ILE A 31 -12.26 -8.60 -3.49
CA ILE A 31 -12.57 -7.20 -3.82
C ILE A 31 -11.56 -6.25 -3.18
N VAL A 32 -11.15 -6.51 -1.94
CA VAL A 32 -10.39 -5.54 -1.13
C VAL A 32 -9.05 -6.10 -0.68
N GLY A 33 -8.02 -5.24 -0.73
CA GLY A 33 -6.69 -5.51 -0.18
C GLY A 33 -5.61 -5.81 -1.22
N TYR A 34 -4.37 -5.88 -0.74
CA TYR A 34 -3.21 -6.33 -1.49
C TYR A 34 -3.34 -7.80 -1.87
N ARG A 35 -3.25 -8.12 -3.16
CA ARG A 35 -3.58 -9.46 -3.66
C ARG A 35 -2.45 -10.01 -4.48
N THR A 36 -1.84 -11.07 -3.97
CA THR A 36 -0.87 -11.88 -4.71
C THR A 36 -1.10 -13.37 -4.44
N LYS A 37 -0.39 -14.23 -5.18
CA LYS A 37 -0.48 -15.68 -5.00
C LYS A 37 -0.10 -16.07 -3.57
N GLN A 38 0.98 -15.51 -3.02
CA GLN A 38 1.42 -15.84 -1.66
C GLN A 38 0.49 -15.27 -0.59
N SER A 39 0.04 -14.03 -0.76
CA SER A 39 -0.87 -13.36 0.18
C SER A 39 -2.15 -14.16 0.45
N ARG A 40 -2.69 -14.86 -0.54
CA ARG A 40 -3.95 -15.61 -0.41
C ARG A 40 -3.79 -17.08 0.01
N SER A 41 -2.56 -17.55 0.21
CA SER A 41 -2.32 -18.98 0.49
C SER A 41 -2.78 -19.38 1.90
N THR A 42 -2.64 -18.49 2.89
CA THR A 42 -3.16 -18.70 4.26
C THR A 42 -3.71 -17.41 4.84
N THR A 43 -4.61 -17.51 5.82
CA THR A 43 -5.15 -16.34 6.54
C THR A 43 -4.05 -15.55 7.26
N ALA A 44 -3.00 -16.22 7.73
CA ALA A 44 -1.86 -15.58 8.36
C ALA A 44 -1.06 -14.74 7.34
N LYS A 45 -0.74 -15.30 6.19
CA LYS A 45 -0.07 -14.59 5.08
C LYS A 45 -0.94 -13.45 4.55
N TRP A 46 -2.25 -13.63 4.49
CA TRP A 46 -3.19 -12.57 4.12
C TRP A 46 -3.06 -11.38 5.06
N ARG A 47 -3.28 -11.58 6.36
CA ARG A 47 -3.21 -10.50 7.36
C ARG A 47 -1.84 -9.83 7.40
N ALA A 48 -0.76 -10.60 7.33
CA ALA A 48 0.60 -10.07 7.28
C ALA A 48 0.84 -9.19 6.04
N SER A 49 0.40 -9.66 4.87
CA SER A 49 0.54 -8.93 3.61
C SER A 49 -0.24 -7.61 3.60
N GLN A 50 -1.47 -7.58 4.15
CA GLN A 50 -2.24 -6.34 4.26
C GLN A 50 -1.56 -5.34 5.18
N LYS A 51 -1.04 -5.83 6.32
CA LYS A 51 -0.29 -4.98 7.27
C LYS A 51 0.94 -4.36 6.62
N TRP A 52 1.77 -5.17 6.00
CA TRP A 52 2.99 -4.67 5.34
C TRP A 52 2.68 -3.74 4.18
N PHE A 53 1.62 -4.04 3.40
CA PHE A 53 1.21 -3.18 2.29
C PHE A 53 0.73 -1.82 2.76
N TYR A 54 -0.25 -1.75 3.67
CA TYR A 54 -0.78 -0.47 4.13
C TYR A 54 0.27 0.34 4.88
N GLN A 55 1.11 -0.30 5.72
CA GLN A 55 2.21 0.38 6.39
C GLN A 55 3.19 0.98 5.36
N GLY A 56 3.63 0.19 4.38
CA GLY A 56 4.55 0.67 3.34
C GLY A 56 3.95 1.77 2.45
N ALA A 57 2.71 1.59 2.00
CA ALA A 57 2.03 2.49 1.09
C ALA A 57 1.69 3.83 1.75
N ILE A 58 1.21 3.83 3.00
CA ILE A 58 0.94 5.06 3.76
C ILE A 58 2.23 5.81 4.04
N THR A 59 3.30 5.13 4.49
CA THR A 59 4.60 5.77 4.73
C THR A 59 5.13 6.42 3.45
N CYS A 60 5.06 5.72 2.32
CA CYS A 60 5.46 6.28 1.03
C CYS A 60 4.65 7.53 0.66
N ALA A 61 3.33 7.42 0.67
CA ALA A 61 2.45 8.51 0.29
C ALA A 61 2.65 9.73 1.19
N ALA A 62 2.87 9.52 2.49
CA ALA A 62 3.20 10.60 3.43
C ALA A 62 4.52 11.29 3.07
N VAL A 63 5.58 10.53 2.75
CA VAL A 63 6.85 11.10 2.29
C VAL A 63 6.67 11.90 1.00
N VAL A 64 5.91 11.39 0.04
CA VAL A 64 5.61 12.09 -1.23
C VAL A 64 4.87 13.40 -0.95
N VAL A 65 3.89 13.42 -0.05
CA VAL A 65 3.19 14.64 0.36
C VAL A 65 4.17 15.65 0.95
N VAL A 66 5.02 15.24 1.91
CA VAL A 66 6.01 16.13 2.54
C VAL A 66 6.97 16.71 1.51
N VAL A 67 7.46 15.89 0.57
CA VAL A 67 8.33 16.37 -0.52
C VAL A 67 7.60 17.38 -1.40
N ASN A 68 6.33 17.14 -1.74
CA ASN A 68 5.53 18.07 -2.54
C ASN A 68 5.26 19.41 -1.84
N LEU A 69 5.29 19.46 -0.49
CA LEU A 69 5.16 20.73 0.26
C LEU A 69 6.41 21.61 0.13
N VAL A 70 7.58 21.01 -0.09
CA VAL A 70 8.86 21.73 -0.24
C VAL A 70 9.19 21.96 -1.72
N THR A 71 8.90 20.98 -2.57
CA THR A 71 9.17 21.00 -4.00
C THR A 71 7.98 20.40 -4.75
N PRO A 72 7.04 21.23 -5.22
CA PRO A 72 5.81 20.74 -5.86
C PRO A 72 6.14 19.92 -7.11
N PHE A 73 5.75 18.65 -7.10
CA PHE A 73 5.90 17.79 -8.26
C PHE A 73 4.70 17.94 -9.19
N SER A 74 4.90 17.64 -10.47
CA SER A 74 3.77 17.43 -11.37
C SER A 74 3.02 16.14 -11.00
N ILE A 75 1.78 15.99 -11.47
CA ILE A 75 1.00 14.76 -11.27
C ILE A 75 1.73 13.55 -11.87
N GLY A 76 2.36 13.72 -13.04
CA GLY A 76 3.12 12.67 -13.71
C GLY A 76 4.30 12.17 -12.88
N VAL A 77 5.06 13.08 -12.26
CA VAL A 77 6.17 12.70 -11.38
C VAL A 77 5.66 11.98 -10.12
N ASN A 78 4.58 12.47 -9.50
CA ASN A 78 3.94 11.79 -8.37
C ASN A 78 3.55 10.35 -8.71
N LEU A 79 2.90 10.16 -9.86
CA LEU A 79 2.49 8.83 -10.34
C LEU A 79 3.68 7.89 -10.52
N VAL A 80 4.76 8.35 -11.18
CA VAL A 80 5.96 7.53 -11.39
C VAL A 80 6.58 7.11 -10.06
N VAL A 81 6.75 8.04 -9.13
CA VAL A 81 7.33 7.76 -7.80
C VAL A 81 6.48 6.73 -7.04
N LEU A 82 5.17 6.93 -7.00
CA LEU A 82 4.25 6.02 -6.32
C LEU A 82 4.25 4.62 -6.95
N LEU A 83 4.26 4.51 -8.27
CA LEU A 83 4.31 3.23 -8.97
C LEU A 83 5.60 2.46 -8.68
N VAL A 84 6.75 3.12 -8.81
CA VAL A 84 8.05 2.52 -8.49
C VAL A 84 8.05 1.99 -7.06
N TYR A 85 7.55 2.78 -6.11
CA TYR A 85 7.50 2.38 -4.72
C TYR A 85 6.54 1.22 -4.47
N LEU A 86 5.38 1.20 -5.14
CA LEU A 86 4.43 0.08 -5.07
C LEU A 86 5.05 -1.23 -5.58
N PHE A 87 5.86 -1.19 -6.64
CA PHE A 87 6.59 -2.36 -7.10
C PHE A 87 7.63 -2.83 -6.08
N VAL A 88 8.36 -1.89 -5.48
CA VAL A 88 9.36 -2.19 -4.43
C VAL A 88 8.68 -2.83 -3.21
N ILE A 89 7.62 -2.23 -2.66
CA ILE A 89 6.84 -2.81 -1.55
C ILE A 89 6.36 -4.21 -1.94
N SER A 90 5.77 -4.35 -3.14
CA SER A 90 5.20 -5.61 -3.59
C SER A 90 6.24 -6.72 -3.66
N TYR A 91 7.44 -6.41 -4.16
CA TYR A 91 8.57 -7.34 -4.19
C TYR A 91 8.99 -7.75 -2.78
N PHE A 92 9.14 -6.80 -1.86
CA PHE A 92 9.52 -7.10 -0.47
C PHE A 92 8.47 -7.94 0.27
N ILE A 93 7.18 -7.63 0.08
CA ILE A 93 6.08 -8.40 0.67
C ILE A 93 6.10 -9.83 0.13
N GLU A 94 6.12 -10.02 -1.18
CA GLU A 94 6.15 -11.35 -1.81
C GLU A 94 7.33 -12.18 -1.32
N ARG A 95 8.52 -11.58 -1.24
CA ARG A 95 9.71 -12.26 -0.73
C ARG A 95 9.51 -12.73 0.71
N ARG A 96 9.06 -11.85 1.61
CA ARG A 96 8.83 -12.20 3.02
C ARG A 96 7.73 -13.22 3.21
N LEU A 97 6.66 -13.17 2.41
CA LEU A 97 5.57 -14.14 2.51
C LEU A 97 6.03 -15.56 2.16
N ARG A 98 6.99 -15.72 1.23
CA ARG A 98 7.58 -17.04 0.91
C ARG A 98 8.41 -17.61 2.07
N GLU A 99 9.00 -16.74 2.87
CA GLU A 99 9.81 -17.11 4.03
C GLU A 99 8.94 -17.51 5.24
N MET A 100 7.62 -17.21 5.25
CA MET A 100 6.73 -17.48 6.39
C MET A 100 6.33 -18.95 6.58
N GLY A 101 6.77 -19.88 5.73
CA GLY A 101 6.30 -21.28 5.75
C GLY A 101 4.80 -21.39 5.40
N ASP A 102 4.27 -22.60 5.28
CA ASP A 102 2.82 -22.83 5.10
C ASP A 102 2.10 -23.03 6.44
#